data_AF-A0A9R1ULB8-F1
#
_entry.id   AF-A0A9R1ULB8-F1
#
_cell.length_a   1.000
_cell.length_b   1.000
_cell.length_c   1.000
_cell.angle_alpha   90.00
_cell.angle_beta   90.00
_cell.angle_gamma   90.00
#
_symmetry.space_group_name_H-M   'P 1'
#
loop_
_entity.id
_entity.type
_entity.pdbx_description
1 polymer ?
#
loop_
_entity_poly.entity_id
_entity_poly.type
_entity_poly.pdbx_seq_one_letter_code
_entity_poly.pdbx_strand_id
1 'polypeptide(L)'
;MMLEVFGQFGIGLPPPTIDPLLKHEVERTKSLLKKNKEEGKEIGCSIMTDAWSDRKRRSIMNLCVNSRMGTVFISSKECSNESHTSQYIYDYVESCIQ
;
A
#
# COMPACT_ATOMS: atom_id res chain seq x y z
N MET A 1 -9.66 7.58 13.11
CA MET A 1 -9.12 8.29 14.29
C MET A 1 -8.08 9.30 13.80
N MET A 2 -8.53 10.48 13.37
CA MET A 2 -7.67 11.57 12.87
C MET A 2 -8.29 12.92 13.23
N LEU A 3 -9.63 12.98 13.30
CA LEU A 3 -10.40 14.13 13.77
C LEU A 3 -10.19 14.46 15.25
N GLU A 4 -9.97 13.48 16.14
CA GLU A 4 -9.76 13.75 17.58
C GLU A 4 -8.42 14.42 17.88
N VAL A 5 -7.43 14.27 17.01
CA VAL A 5 -6.07 14.78 17.24
C VAL A 5 -5.98 16.28 16.94
N PHE A 6 -6.80 16.81 16.02
CA PHE A 6 -6.86 18.25 15.74
C PHE A 6 -7.40 19.07 16.93
N GLY A 7 -8.23 18.48 17.80
CA GLY A 7 -8.78 19.16 18.97
C GLY A 7 -7.79 19.33 20.13
N GLN A 8 -6.66 18.61 20.13
CA GLN A 8 -5.63 18.70 21.18
C GLN A 8 -4.62 19.83 20.94
N PHE A 9 -4.53 20.35 19.71
CA PHE A 9 -3.66 21.47 19.40
C PHE A 9 -4.40 22.77 19.71
N GLY A 10 -4.10 23.35 20.87
CA GLY A 10 -4.69 24.61 21.33
C GLY A 10 -4.58 25.75 20.31
N ILE A 11 -5.43 26.77 20.51
CA ILE A 11 -5.46 27.99 19.69
C ILE A 11 -4.04 28.58 19.58
N GLY A 12 -3.48 28.60 18.37
CA GLY A 12 -2.18 29.21 18.07
C GLY A 12 -1.05 28.24 17.70
N LEU A 13 -1.26 26.92 17.74
CA LEU A 13 -0.27 25.97 17.23
C LEU A 13 -0.35 25.83 15.70
N PRO A 14 0.78 25.79 14.98
CA PRO A 14 0.77 25.54 13.54
C PRO A 14 0.16 24.16 13.28
N PRO A 15 -0.61 23.99 12.19
CA PRO A 15 -1.17 22.70 11.84
C PRO A 15 -0.04 21.66 11.70
N PRO A 16 -0.25 20.42 12.15
CA PRO A 16 0.75 19.39 12.00
C PRO A 16 1.08 19.20 10.52
N THR A 17 2.37 19.17 10.19
CA THR A 17 2.81 18.84 8.85
C THR A 17 2.41 17.38 8.58
N ILE A 18 1.72 17.14 7.47
CA ILE A 18 1.16 15.83 7.13
C ILE A 18 2.29 14.83 6.79
N ASP A 19 3.38 15.29 6.20
CA ASP A 19 4.45 14.42 5.68
C ASP A 19 5.17 13.58 6.76
N PRO A 20 5.60 14.13 7.91
CA PRO A 20 6.22 13.34 8.98
C PRO A 20 5.26 12.31 9.59
N LEU A 21 3.99 12.67 9.75
CA LEU A 21 2.97 11.78 10.30
C LEU A 21 2.69 10.61 9.35
N LEU A 22 2.57 10.89 8.05
CA LEU A 22 2.36 9.85 7.04
C LEU A 22 3.54 8.87 7.00
N LYS A 23 4.78 9.37 7.02
CA LYS A 23 5.98 8.51 7.06
C LYS A 23 5.99 7.62 8.30
N HIS A 24 5.66 8.17 9.47
CA HIS A 24 5.57 7.41 10.71
C HIS A 24 4.52 6.30 10.63
N GLU A 25 3.30 6.60 10.14
CA GLU A 25 2.24 5.60 10.01
C GLU A 25 2.56 4.53 8.96
N VAL A 26 3.27 4.88 7.89
CA VAL A 26 3.78 3.91 6.91
C VAL A 26 4.76 2.93 7.57
N GLU A 27 5.74 3.43 8.32
CA GLU A 27 6.72 2.56 9.01
C GLU A 27 6.07 1.71 10.13
N ARG A 28 5.11 2.28 10.85
CA ARG A 28 4.29 1.55 11.81
C ARG A 28 3.53 0.42 11.13
N THR A 29 2.86 0.70 10.02
CA THR A 29 2.11 -0.31 9.26
C THR A 29 3.02 -1.41 8.74
N LYS A 30 4.18 -1.07 8.15
CA LYS A 30 5.18 -2.06 7.72
C LYS A 30 5.63 -2.97 8.86
N SER A 31 5.79 -2.43 10.06
CA SER A 31 6.17 -3.20 11.25
C SER A 31 5.08 -4.19 11.67
N LEU A 32 3.81 -3.79 11.61
CA LEU A 32 2.67 -4.67 11.90
C LEU A 32 2.53 -5.80 10.88
N LEU A 33 2.86 -5.55 9.60
CA LEU A 33 2.76 -6.53 8.52
C LEU A 33 3.85 -7.62 8.55
N LYS A 34 4.87 -7.52 9.42
CA LYS A 34 5.92 -8.55 9.53
C LYS A 34 5.35 -9.92 9.85
N LYS A 35 4.36 -9.99 10.75
CA LYS A 35 3.69 -11.24 11.13
C LYS A 35 2.97 -11.90 9.95
N ASN A 36 2.27 -11.11 9.13
CA ASN A 36 1.61 -11.61 7.92
C ASN A 36 2.63 -12.20 6.93
N LYS A 37 3.83 -11.59 6.81
CA LYS A 37 4.90 -12.11 5.94
C LYS A 37 5.49 -13.43 6.47
N GLU A 38 5.68 -13.55 7.78
CA GLU A 38 6.19 -14.78 8.41
C GLU A 38 5.22 -15.94 8.23
N GLU A 39 3.93 -15.74 8.53
CA GLU A 39 2.91 -16.77 8.31
C GLU A 39 2.78 -17.15 6.82
N GLY A 40 2.89 -16.16 5.92
CA GLY A 40 2.90 -16.40 4.48
C GLY A 40 4.05 -17.30 4.02
N LYS A 41 5.19 -17.33 4.71
CA LYS A 41 6.31 -18.24 4.42
C LYS A 41 6.02 -19.68 4.87
N GLU A 42 5.28 -19.86 5.96
CA GLU A 42 4.97 -21.17 6.53
C GLU A 42 3.79 -21.86 5.82
N ILE A 43 2.71 -21.12 5.61
CA ILE A 43 1.42 -21.66 5.14
C ILE A 43 1.17 -21.35 3.66
N GLY A 44 1.93 -20.39 3.11
CA GLY A 44 1.71 -19.84 1.77
C GLY A 44 0.72 -18.68 1.77
N CYS A 45 0.70 -17.95 0.66
CA CYS A 45 -0.26 -16.88 0.40
C CYS A 45 -0.55 -16.80 -1.09
N SER A 46 -1.60 -16.05 -1.45
CA SER A 46 -1.94 -15.74 -2.84
C SER A 46 -1.64 -14.27 -3.12
N ILE A 47 -1.15 -14.00 -4.32
CA ILE A 47 -0.90 -12.64 -4.80
C ILE A 47 -2.08 -12.24 -5.68
N MET A 48 -2.56 -11.01 -5.49
CA MET A 48 -3.61 -10.42 -6.29
C MET A 48 -3.12 -9.09 -6.86
N THR A 49 -3.14 -8.98 -8.19
CA THR A 49 -2.98 -7.71 -8.89
C THR A 49 -4.35 -7.19 -9.28
N ASP A 50 -4.60 -5.91 -9.01
CA ASP A 50 -5.81 -5.20 -9.42
C ASP A 50 -5.39 -3.96 -10.21
N ALA A 51 -5.93 -3.78 -11.40
CA ALA A 51 -5.62 -2.64 -12.25
C ALA A 51 -6.89 -1.91 -12.63
N TRP A 52 -6.92 -0.61 -12.41
CA TRP A 52 -8.05 0.24 -12.78
C TRP A 52 -7.58 1.46 -13.57
N SER A 53 -8.43 1.92 -14.48
CA SER A 53 -8.19 3.10 -15.29
C SER A 53 -9.35 4.08 -15.16
N ASP A 54 -9.04 5.36 -15.02
CA ASP A 54 -10.05 6.41 -14.93
C ASP A 54 -10.43 6.99 -16.31
N ARG A 55 -11.45 7.85 -16.34
CA ARG A 55 -11.90 8.51 -17.57
C ARG A 55 -10.87 9.47 -18.18
N LYS A 56 -9.86 9.88 -17.40
CA LYS A 56 -8.74 10.73 -17.84
C LYS A 56 -7.56 9.89 -18.35
N ARG A 57 -7.76 8.58 -18.56
CA ARG A 57 -6.74 7.61 -18.96
C ARG A 57 -5.59 7.49 -17.97
N ARG A 58 -5.82 7.82 -16.70
CA ARG A 58 -4.87 7.47 -15.64
C ARG A 58 -5.06 6.02 -15.27
N SER A 59 -3.99 5.25 -15.19
CA SER A 59 -4.03 3.85 -14.78
C SER A 59 -3.16 3.61 -13.57
N ILE A 60 -3.66 2.78 -12.66
CA ILE A 60 -2.96 2.36 -11.46
C ILE A 60 -3.10 0.85 -11.31
N MET A 61 -2.00 0.19 -11.01
CA MET A 61 -1.94 -1.21 -10.66
C MET A 61 -1.59 -1.36 -9.17
N ASN A 62 -2.43 -2.09 -8.45
CA ASN A 62 -2.27 -2.41 -7.04
C ASN A 62 -1.78 -3.85 -6.90
N LEU A 63 -0.95 -4.08 -5.89
CA LEU A 63 -0.53 -5.39 -5.45
C LEU A 63 -0.99 -5.65 -4.02
N CYS A 64 -1.72 -6.75 -3.86
CA CYS A 64 -2.18 -7.23 -2.57
C CYS A 64 -1.71 -8.68 -2.35
N VAL A 65 -1.48 -9.04 -1.10
CA VAL A 65 -1.23 -10.41 -0.67
C VAL A 65 -2.40 -10.86 0.20
N ASN A 66 -2.97 -12.00 -0.11
CA ASN A 66 -4.06 -12.60 0.64
C ASN A 66 -3.60 -13.89 1.33
N SER A 67 -3.74 -13.93 2.66
CA SER A 67 -3.41 -15.09 3.50
C SER A 67 -4.54 -15.37 4.49
N ARG A 68 -4.37 -16.37 5.37
CA ARG A 68 -5.34 -16.68 6.43
C ARG A 68 -5.53 -15.53 7.43
N MET A 69 -4.54 -14.65 7.55
CA MET A 69 -4.63 -13.43 8.36
C MET A 69 -5.43 -12.30 7.71
N GLY A 70 -5.86 -12.49 6.45
CA GLY A 70 -6.58 -11.51 5.65
C GLY A 70 -5.76 -10.96 4.48
N THR A 71 -6.28 -9.90 3.87
CA THR A 71 -5.66 -9.23 2.72
C THR A 71 -4.84 -8.04 3.17
N VAL A 72 -3.62 -7.95 2.64
CA VAL A 72 -2.65 -6.89 2.91
C VAL A 72 -2.32 -6.17 1.61
N PHE A 73 -2.40 -4.83 1.63
CA PHE A 73 -1.88 -3.99 0.57
C PHE A 73 -0.35 -3.93 0.64
N ILE A 74 0.32 -4.17 -0.48
CA ILE A 74 1.79 -4.19 -0.58
C ILE A 74 2.32 -2.95 -1.29
N SER A 75 1.76 -2.65 -2.46
CA SER A 75 2.27 -1.60 -3.34
C SER A 75 1.20 -1.14 -4.31
N SER A 76 1.39 0.06 -4.86
CA SER A 76 0.62 0.60 -5.97
C SER A 76 1.56 1.32 -6.93
N LYS A 77 1.33 1.17 -8.23
CA LYS A 77 2.17 1.73 -9.29
C LYS A 77 1.31 2.47 -10.30
N GLU A 78 1.71 3.69 -10.63
CA GLU A 78 1.14 4.43 -11.75
C GLU A 78 1.62 3.77 -13.06
N CYS A 79 0.69 3.53 -13.98
CA CYS A 79 0.94 2.78 -15.20
C CYS A 79 0.14 3.32 -16.40
N SER A 80 -0.19 4.62 -16.42
CA SER A 80 -1.04 5.20 -17.47
C SER A 80 -0.43 5.10 -18.87
N ASN A 81 0.91 5.14 -18.94
CA ASN A 81 1.66 5.08 -20.19
C ASN A 81 2.09 3.65 -20.58
N GLU A 82 1.70 2.65 -19.78
CA GLU A 82 2.21 1.30 -19.89
C GLU A 82 1.12 0.35 -20.38
N SER A 83 1.49 -0.57 -21.27
CA SER A 83 0.59 -1.65 -21.66
C SER A 83 0.65 -2.76 -20.62
N HIS A 84 -0.50 -3.20 -20.10
CA HIS A 84 -0.61 -4.28 -19.12
C HIS A 84 -0.38 -5.67 -19.75
N THR A 85 0.82 -5.85 -20.33
CA THR A 85 1.28 -7.13 -20.84
C THR A 85 1.59 -8.09 -19.69
N SER A 86 1.61 -9.39 -19.98
CA SER A 86 2.02 -10.40 -19.00
C SER A 86 3.41 -10.12 -18.42
N GLN A 87 4.36 -9.68 -19.26
CA GLN A 87 5.71 -9.34 -18.82
C GLN A 87 5.72 -8.16 -17.86
N TYR A 88 4.99 -7.07 -18.19
CA TYR A 88 4.94 -5.89 -17.33
C TYR A 88 4.35 -6.21 -15.94
N ILE A 89 3.29 -7.02 -15.92
CA ILE A 89 2.67 -7.48 -14.67
C ILE A 89 3.65 -8.35 -13.87
N TYR A 90 4.34 -9.28 -14.54
CA TYR A 90 5.35 -10.13 -13.91
C TYR A 90 6.47 -9.30 -13.27
N ASP A 91 7.07 -8.38 -14.02
CA ASP A 91 8.17 -7.53 -13.53
C ASP A 91 7.74 -6.69 -12.33
N TYR A 92 6.51 -6.16 -12.36
CA TYR A 92 5.95 -5.41 -11.24
C TYR A 92 5.79 -6.28 -9.99
N VAL A 93 5.21 -7.48 -10.13
CA VAL A 93 5.06 -8.42 -9.01
C VAL A 93 6.43 -8.79 -8.45
N GLU A 94 7.39 -9.16 -9.31
CA GLU A 94 8.75 -9.53 -8.91
C GLU A 94 9.44 -8.41 -8.12
N SER A 95 9.34 -7.16 -8.58
CA SER A 95 9.91 -6.00 -7.89
C SER A 95 9.36 -5.74 -6.49
N CYS A 96 8.16 -6.24 -6.19
CA CYS A 96 7.48 -6.01 -4.91
C CYS A 96 7.67 -7.14 -3.89
N ILE A 97 8.04 -8.35 -4.35
CA ILE A 97 8.14 -9.54 -3.51
C ILE A 97 9.58 -9.99 -3.20
N GLN A 98 10.58 -9.34 -3.80
CA GLN A 98 11.99 -9.51 -3.42
C GLN A 98 12.29 -9.06 -1.99
#